data_AF-A0A6P3Z5L6-F1
#
_entry.id   AF-A0A6P3Z5L6-F1
#
_cell.length_a   1.000
_cell.length_b   1.000
_cell.length_c   1.000
_cell.angle_alpha   90.00
_cell.angle_beta   90.00
_cell.angle_gamma   90.00
#
_symmetry.space_group_name_H-M   'P 1'
#
loop_
_entity.id
_entity.type
_entity.pdbx_description
1 polymer ?
#
loop_
_entity_poly.entity_id
_entity_poly.type
_entity_poly.pdbx_seq_one_letter_code
_entity_poly.pdbx_strand_id
1 'polypeptide(L)'
;MPEVQEYFANYIVNDSLGIIANAHTVFADKEYQKAKSSPCIELARLFSIAVDFPKTGIPAIIPHHLHVKEYPDFMEKLDKPTYESQNVIGKLYREVKDIAPHTSSIKSFTYKVATDSYDHDMEVDGFEDYIDDAFYYKGNYDYKLGNLLDYYGIKTEAEIISGNILRMKKPFSKRQDLEAINMA
;
A
#
# COMPACT_ATOMS: atom_id res chain seq x y z
N MET A 1 -10.11 -34.38 10.49
CA MET A 1 -9.51 -33.72 9.31
C MET A 1 -10.56 -33.16 8.34
N PRO A 2 -11.67 -33.85 8.00
CA PRO A 2 -12.69 -33.32 7.08
C PRO A 2 -13.33 -32.01 7.58
N GLU A 3 -13.66 -31.94 8.87
CA GLU A 3 -14.28 -30.75 9.50
C GLU A 3 -13.41 -29.49 9.38
N VAL A 4 -12.08 -29.64 9.47
CA VAL A 4 -11.14 -28.53 9.32
C VAL A 4 -11.13 -28.02 7.88
N GLN A 5 -11.13 -28.93 6.90
CA GLN A 5 -11.17 -28.59 5.48
C GLN A 5 -12.48 -27.90 5.10
N GLU A 6 -13.61 -28.41 5.60
CA GLU A 6 -14.93 -27.82 5.39
C GLU A 6 -15.04 -26.43 6.02
N TYR A 7 -14.51 -26.25 7.24
CA TYR A 7 -14.44 -24.94 7.88
C TYR A 7 -13.61 -23.94 7.07
N PHE A 8 -12.43 -24.33 6.56
CA PHE A 8 -11.62 -23.45 5.71
C PHE A 8 -12.33 -23.08 4.41
N ALA A 9 -13.00 -24.04 3.76
CA ALA A 9 -13.78 -23.77 2.56
C ALA A 9 -14.92 -22.80 2.84
N ASN A 10 -15.68 -23.02 3.92
CA ASN A 10 -16.74 -22.12 4.35
C ASN A 10 -16.21 -20.74 4.73
N TYR A 11 -15.04 -20.67 5.34
CA TYR A 11 -14.41 -19.40 5.71
C TYR A 11 -14.07 -18.56 4.47
N ILE A 12 -13.39 -19.17 3.50
CA ILE A 12 -12.97 -18.50 2.26
C ILE A 12 -14.18 -17.98 1.46
N VAL A 13 -15.27 -18.73 1.44
CA VAL A 13 -16.47 -18.35 0.66
C VAL A 13 -17.30 -17.28 1.36
N ASN A 14 -17.34 -17.25 2.69
CA ASN A 14 -18.26 -16.41 3.45
C ASN A 14 -17.58 -15.24 4.19
N ASP A 15 -16.28 -15.01 3.99
CA ASP A 15 -15.59 -13.83 4.51
C ASP A 15 -16.15 -12.55 3.84
N SER A 16 -17.06 -11.89 4.56
CA SER A 16 -17.78 -10.70 4.13
C SER A 16 -17.31 -9.44 4.85
N LEU A 17 -16.30 -9.53 5.72
CA LEU A 17 -15.88 -8.43 6.59
C LEU A 17 -15.45 -7.21 5.77
N GLY A 18 -14.60 -7.42 4.76
CA GLY A 18 -14.14 -6.36 3.86
C GLY A 18 -15.26 -5.77 3.01
N ILE A 19 -16.27 -6.57 2.63
CA ILE A 19 -17.42 -6.12 1.84
C ILE A 19 -18.28 -5.18 2.70
N ILE A 20 -18.59 -5.58 3.93
CA ILE A 20 -19.38 -4.79 4.88
C ILE A 20 -18.65 -3.49 5.22
N ALA A 21 -17.34 -3.53 5.46
CA ALA A 21 -16.51 -2.35 5.74
C ALA A 21 -16.59 -1.31 4.61
N ASN A 22 -16.42 -1.76 3.37
CA ASN A 22 -16.48 -0.91 2.19
C ASN A 22 -17.88 -0.33 2.00
N ALA A 23 -18.91 -1.16 2.17
CA ALA A 23 -20.29 -0.70 2.10
C ALA A 23 -20.58 0.39 3.14
N HIS A 24 -20.16 0.17 4.40
CA HIS A 24 -20.36 1.14 5.48
C HIS A 24 -19.68 2.47 5.16
N THR A 25 -18.45 2.44 4.64
CA THR A 25 -17.74 3.65 4.21
C THR A 25 -18.51 4.42 3.14
N VAL A 26 -19.04 3.73 2.13
CA VAL A 26 -19.80 4.36 1.04
C VAL A 26 -21.12 4.95 1.53
N PHE A 27 -21.90 4.21 2.31
CA PHE A 27 -23.17 4.73 2.85
C PHE A 27 -22.91 5.90 3.80
N ALA A 28 -21.87 5.84 4.65
CA ALA A 28 -21.54 6.93 5.55
C ALA A 28 -21.09 8.21 4.80
N ASP A 29 -20.54 8.06 3.59
CA ASP A 29 -20.18 9.18 2.73
C ASP A 29 -21.39 9.77 1.99
N LYS A 30 -22.30 8.92 1.48
CA LYS A 30 -23.50 9.36 0.73
C LYS A 30 -24.62 9.93 1.61
N GLU A 31 -24.85 9.33 2.76
CA GLU A 31 -26.02 9.63 3.59
C GLU A 31 -25.83 10.93 4.38
N TYR A 32 -26.88 11.74 4.46
CA TYR A 32 -26.84 13.00 5.22
C TYR A 32 -26.50 12.79 6.70
N GLN A 33 -27.03 11.72 7.30
CA GLN A 33 -26.75 11.35 8.70
C GLN A 33 -25.43 10.58 8.88
N LYS A 34 -24.67 10.36 7.81
CA LYS A 34 -23.39 9.66 7.81
C LYS A 34 -23.47 8.29 8.49
N ALA A 35 -22.54 7.99 9.40
CA ALA A 35 -22.50 6.74 10.16
C ALA A 35 -23.75 6.49 11.04
N LYS A 36 -24.58 7.50 11.29
CA LYS A 36 -25.85 7.34 12.04
C LYS A 36 -27.03 7.00 11.14
N SER A 37 -26.83 6.93 9.83
CA SER A 37 -27.88 6.52 8.89
C SER A 37 -28.33 5.07 9.14
N SER A 38 -29.58 4.76 8.80
CA SER A 38 -30.13 3.42 8.95
C SER A 38 -29.28 2.33 8.28
N PRO A 39 -28.79 2.51 7.02
CA PRO A 39 -27.91 1.53 6.38
C PRO A 39 -26.60 1.31 7.14
N CYS A 40 -25.98 2.37 7.67
CA CYS A 40 -24.73 2.26 8.42
C CYS A 40 -24.92 1.50 9.74
N ILE A 41 -26.01 1.75 10.46
CA ILE A 41 -26.32 1.02 11.70
C ILE A 41 -26.57 -0.47 11.42
N GLU A 42 -27.28 -0.79 10.33
CA GLU A 42 -27.51 -2.18 9.91
C GLU A 42 -26.20 -2.87 9.53
N LEU A 43 -25.36 -2.20 8.74
CA LEU A 43 -24.02 -2.67 8.38
C LEU A 43 -23.13 -2.86 9.59
N ALA A 44 -23.19 -1.99 10.60
CA ALA A 44 -22.44 -2.15 11.85
C ALA A 44 -22.84 -3.41 12.62
N ARG A 45 -24.14 -3.76 12.63
CA ARG A 45 -24.61 -5.03 13.22
C ARG A 45 -24.08 -6.23 12.44
N LEU A 46 -24.13 -6.19 11.10
CA LEU A 46 -23.58 -7.24 10.25
C LEU A 46 -22.06 -7.36 10.42
N PHE A 47 -21.36 -6.25 10.60
CA PHE A 47 -19.92 -6.23 10.84
C PHE A 47 -19.56 -6.98 12.14
N SER A 48 -20.34 -6.78 13.20
CA SER A 48 -20.17 -7.54 14.45
C SER A 48 -20.33 -9.05 14.23
N ILE A 49 -21.31 -9.47 13.42
CA ILE A 49 -21.51 -10.89 13.08
C ILE A 49 -20.32 -11.43 12.27
N ALA A 50 -19.85 -10.67 11.28
CA ALA A 50 -18.73 -11.08 10.42
C ALA A 50 -17.41 -11.24 11.21
N VAL A 51 -17.15 -10.40 12.21
CA VAL A 51 -15.96 -10.53 13.07
C VAL A 51 -16.01 -11.79 13.94
N ASP A 52 -17.20 -12.18 14.40
CA ASP A 52 -17.38 -13.38 15.21
C ASP A 52 -17.63 -14.64 14.39
N PHE A 53 -17.69 -14.56 13.06
CA PHE A 53 -17.81 -15.71 12.17
C PHE A 53 -16.75 -16.80 12.40
N PRO A 54 -15.44 -16.49 12.61
CA PRO A 54 -14.46 -17.52 12.92
C PRO A 54 -14.73 -18.29 14.22
N LYS A 55 -15.48 -17.69 15.15
CA LYS A 55 -15.80 -18.29 16.45
C LYS A 55 -17.13 -19.02 16.44
N THR A 56 -18.10 -18.48 15.71
CA THR A 56 -19.51 -18.91 15.75
C THR A 56 -19.89 -19.78 14.56
N GLY A 57 -19.15 -19.70 13.46
CA GLY A 57 -19.49 -20.36 12.19
C GLY A 57 -20.71 -19.76 11.48
N ILE A 58 -21.29 -18.66 11.99
CA ILE A 58 -22.47 -18.01 11.41
C ILE A 58 -22.03 -16.90 10.45
N PRO A 59 -22.27 -17.02 9.14
CA PRO A 59 -21.86 -16.01 8.17
C PRO A 59 -22.79 -14.79 8.23
N ALA A 60 -22.22 -13.60 8.03
CA ALA A 60 -23.01 -12.38 7.87
C ALA A 60 -23.61 -12.32 6.44
N ILE A 61 -24.93 -12.31 6.35
CA ILE A 61 -25.65 -12.19 5.07
C ILE A 61 -25.99 -10.72 4.84
N ILE A 62 -25.47 -10.16 3.75
CA ILE A 62 -25.71 -8.76 3.39
C ILE A 62 -27.02 -8.67 2.60
N PRO A 63 -28.03 -7.90 3.07
CA PRO A 63 -29.25 -7.66 2.33
C PRO A 63 -29.00 -6.89 1.02
N HIS A 64 -29.85 -7.12 0.03
CA HIS A 64 -29.70 -6.52 -1.31
C HIS A 64 -29.73 -4.98 -1.31
N HIS A 65 -30.44 -4.35 -0.37
CA HIS A 65 -30.49 -2.89 -0.25
C HIS A 65 -29.20 -2.28 0.29
N LEU A 66 -28.33 -3.08 0.92
CA LEU A 66 -27.01 -2.67 1.40
C LEU A 66 -25.90 -2.93 0.36
N HIS A 67 -26.25 -3.33 -0.85
CA HIS A 67 -25.28 -3.47 -1.93
C HIS A 67 -24.96 -2.13 -2.58
N VAL A 68 -23.69 -1.74 -2.50
CA VAL A 68 -23.18 -0.51 -3.10
C VAL A 68 -23.09 -0.61 -4.62
N LYS A 69 -23.67 0.37 -5.31
CA LYS A 69 -23.65 0.48 -6.78
C LYS A 69 -22.57 1.42 -7.32
N GLU A 70 -22.25 2.47 -6.57
CA GLU A 70 -21.24 3.47 -6.95
C GLU A 70 -20.40 3.83 -5.73
N TYR A 71 -19.11 4.03 -5.93
CA TYR A 71 -18.12 4.24 -4.88
C TYR A 71 -17.60 5.68 -4.88
N PRO A 72 -17.20 6.24 -3.74
CA PRO A 72 -16.57 7.54 -3.73
C PRO A 72 -15.20 7.49 -4.41
N ASP A 73 -14.82 8.59 -5.03
CA ASP A 73 -13.57 8.79 -5.78
C ASP A 73 -12.31 8.41 -4.98
N PHE A 74 -12.29 8.70 -3.68
CA PHE A 74 -11.16 8.37 -2.80
C PHE A 74 -10.95 6.87 -2.57
N MET A 75 -11.87 5.98 -2.98
CA MET A 75 -11.71 4.52 -2.86
C MET A 75 -11.03 3.88 -4.08
N GLU A 76 -10.77 4.63 -5.16
CA GLU A 76 -9.98 4.19 -6.33
C GLU A 76 -10.43 2.87 -6.98
N LYS A 77 -11.74 2.60 -7.01
CA LYS A 77 -12.30 1.42 -7.66
C LYS A 77 -12.41 1.62 -9.18
N LEU A 78 -11.30 1.39 -9.90
CA LEU A 78 -11.19 1.58 -11.36
C LEU A 78 -12.21 0.75 -12.16
N ASP A 79 -12.65 -0.39 -11.62
CA ASP A 79 -13.59 -1.31 -12.25
C ASP A 79 -15.06 -1.01 -11.94
N LYS A 80 -15.35 0.02 -11.14
CA LYS A 80 -16.71 0.37 -10.68
C LYS A 80 -17.07 1.82 -11.00
N PRO A 81 -18.37 2.13 -11.13
CA PRO A 81 -18.83 3.52 -11.18
C PRO A 81 -18.38 4.27 -9.94
N THR A 82 -17.88 5.48 -10.12
CA THR A 82 -17.41 6.36 -9.03
C THR A 82 -18.10 7.71 -9.05
N TYR A 83 -18.20 8.35 -7.89
CA TYR A 83 -18.71 9.71 -7.72
C TYR A 83 -17.73 10.55 -6.90
N GLU A 84 -17.72 11.86 -7.13
CA GLU A 84 -16.86 12.76 -6.34
C GLU A 84 -17.45 12.99 -4.94
N SER A 85 -16.76 12.52 -3.90
CA SER A 85 -17.18 12.77 -2.52
C SER A 85 -17.02 14.25 -2.15
N GLN A 86 -18.09 14.83 -1.61
CA GLN A 86 -18.11 16.22 -1.11
C GLN A 86 -17.70 16.33 0.36
N ASN A 87 -17.39 15.21 1.01
CA ASN A 87 -16.93 15.17 2.40
C ASN A 87 -15.44 15.48 2.53
N VAL A 88 -15.00 15.68 3.78
CA VAL A 88 -13.61 16.01 4.11
C VAL A 88 -12.61 14.99 3.57
N ILE A 89 -12.94 13.69 3.60
CA ILE A 89 -12.05 12.63 3.10
C ILE A 89 -11.84 12.77 1.59
N GLY A 90 -12.92 12.96 0.82
CA GLY A 90 -12.83 13.19 -0.63
C GLY A 90 -12.02 14.43 -0.97
N LYS A 91 -12.27 15.54 -0.27
CA LYS A 91 -11.51 16.79 -0.46
C LYS A 91 -10.02 16.60 -0.18
N LEU A 92 -9.69 16.04 0.99
CA LEU A 92 -8.29 15.77 1.35
C LEU A 92 -7.63 14.83 0.34
N TYR A 93 -8.33 13.77 -0.07
CA TYR A 93 -7.84 12.85 -1.09
C TYR A 93 -7.48 13.58 -2.38
N ARG A 94 -8.37 14.42 -2.92
CA ARG A 94 -8.10 15.18 -4.16
C ARG A 94 -6.96 16.18 -4.01
N GLU A 95 -6.86 16.87 -2.87
CA GLU A 95 -5.76 17.80 -2.61
C GLU A 95 -4.39 17.10 -2.58
N VAL A 96 -4.31 15.86 -2.06
CA VAL A 96 -3.03 15.14 -1.94
C VAL A 96 -2.75 14.15 -3.06
N LYS A 97 -3.77 13.80 -3.88
CA LYS A 97 -3.67 12.78 -4.93
C LYS A 97 -2.50 13.02 -5.87
N ASP A 98 -2.32 14.28 -6.27
CA ASP A 98 -1.25 14.69 -7.19
C ASP A 98 0.00 15.20 -6.46
N ILE A 99 -0.07 15.42 -5.14
CA ILE A 99 1.09 15.80 -4.30
C ILE A 99 1.98 14.59 -4.05
N ALA A 100 1.38 13.41 -3.81
CA ALA A 100 2.12 12.17 -3.77
C ALA A 100 2.56 11.83 -5.20
N PRO A 101 3.84 12.02 -5.56
CA PRO A 101 4.22 11.83 -6.94
C PRO A 101 4.01 10.35 -7.27
N HIS A 102 3.07 10.04 -8.18
CA HIS A 102 2.72 8.68 -8.61
C HIS A 102 3.90 7.88 -9.19
N THR A 103 5.01 8.56 -9.37
CA THR A 103 6.34 7.98 -9.39
C THR A 103 7.14 8.78 -8.40
N SER A 104 7.82 8.12 -7.46
CA SER A 104 9.11 8.57 -6.96
C SER A 104 10.05 8.70 -8.18
N SER A 105 9.78 9.65 -9.07
CA SER A 105 10.75 10.17 -9.99
C SER A 105 11.65 10.95 -9.05
N ILE A 106 12.59 10.22 -8.44
CA ILE A 106 13.85 10.81 -8.02
C ILE A 106 14.20 11.69 -9.22
N LYS A 107 14.05 13.01 -9.08
CA LYS A 107 14.49 13.94 -10.12
C LYS A 107 15.89 13.47 -10.46
N SER A 108 16.13 13.06 -11.71
CA SER A 108 17.41 12.45 -12.09
C SER A 108 18.51 13.32 -11.50
N PHE A 109 19.41 12.74 -10.72
CA PHE A 109 20.50 13.50 -10.11
C PHE A 109 21.39 14.01 -11.24
N THR A 110 21.09 15.22 -11.72
CA THR A 110 21.75 15.82 -12.87
C THR A 110 23.07 16.43 -12.43
N TYR A 111 23.97 16.63 -13.39
CA TYR A 111 25.21 17.39 -13.16
C TYR A 111 24.93 18.73 -12.46
N LYS A 112 23.89 19.45 -12.88
CA LYS A 112 23.51 20.73 -12.25
C LYS A 112 23.16 20.57 -10.76
N VAL A 113 22.36 19.55 -10.42
CA VAL A 113 22.01 19.28 -9.01
C VAL A 113 23.25 18.89 -8.21
N ALA A 114 24.16 18.11 -8.80
CA ALA A 114 25.43 17.75 -8.17
C ALA A 114 26.27 18.97 -7.84
N THR A 115 26.42 19.91 -8.80
CA THR A 115 27.14 21.17 -8.59
C THR A 115 26.46 22.05 -7.55
N ASP A 116 25.14 22.21 -7.63
CA ASP A 116 24.38 23.07 -6.71
C ASP A 116 24.35 22.51 -5.26
N SER A 117 24.51 21.19 -5.09
CA SER A 117 24.46 20.52 -3.79
C SER A 117 25.85 20.18 -3.23
N TYR A 118 26.92 20.55 -3.94
CA TYR A 118 28.28 20.27 -3.49
C TYR A 118 28.63 21.16 -2.29
N ASP A 119 28.97 20.53 -1.18
CA ASP A 119 29.32 21.22 0.06
C ASP A 119 30.84 21.41 0.14
N HIS A 120 31.30 22.63 -0.13
CA HIS A 120 32.73 22.97 -0.06
C HIS A 120 33.28 22.85 1.36
N ASP A 121 32.45 22.91 2.41
CA ASP A 121 32.91 22.75 3.80
C ASP A 121 33.31 21.29 4.11
N MET A 122 32.96 20.35 3.23
CA MET A 122 33.36 18.94 3.34
C MET A 122 34.69 18.61 2.66
N GLU A 123 35.36 19.57 2.01
CA GLU A 123 36.67 19.36 1.41
C GLU A 123 37.74 19.22 2.50
N VAL A 124 38.59 18.20 2.37
CA VAL A 124 39.69 17.91 3.30
C VAL A 124 40.99 17.87 2.50
N ASP A 125 42.05 18.48 3.02
CA ASP A 125 43.36 18.50 2.35
C ASP A 125 43.82 17.09 1.94
N GLY A 126 44.10 16.90 0.64
CA GLY A 126 44.54 15.63 0.07
C GLY A 126 43.41 14.65 -0.27
N PHE A 127 42.15 15.08 -0.30
CA PHE A 127 41.03 14.23 -0.71
C PHE A 127 41.16 13.75 -2.16
N GLU A 128 41.90 14.47 -3.00
CA GLU A 128 42.09 14.18 -4.42
C GLU A 128 42.72 12.80 -4.64
N ASP A 129 43.60 12.36 -3.73
CA ASP A 129 44.26 11.06 -3.77
C ASP A 129 43.27 9.88 -3.59
N TYR A 130 42.07 10.14 -3.06
CA TYR A 130 41.04 9.13 -2.77
C TYR A 130 39.88 9.15 -3.78
N ILE A 131 39.92 10.01 -4.79
CA ILE A 131 38.82 10.15 -5.77
C ILE A 131 38.57 8.83 -6.50
N ASP A 132 39.64 8.16 -6.95
CA ASP A 132 39.53 6.90 -7.69
C ASP A 132 38.91 5.78 -6.83
N ASP A 133 39.34 5.68 -5.57
CA ASP A 133 38.77 4.73 -4.60
C ASP A 133 37.30 5.05 -4.32
N ALA A 134 36.95 6.33 -4.14
CA ALA A 134 35.57 6.75 -3.92
C ALA A 134 34.67 6.36 -5.10
N PHE A 135 35.12 6.55 -6.34
CA PHE A 135 34.41 6.09 -7.53
C PHE A 135 34.25 4.56 -7.56
N TYR A 136 35.30 3.82 -7.20
CA TYR A 136 35.25 2.36 -7.13
C TYR A 136 34.21 1.87 -6.12
N TYR A 137 34.22 2.39 -4.89
CA TYR A 137 33.28 1.99 -3.86
C TYR A 137 31.84 2.44 -4.16
N LYS A 138 31.65 3.65 -4.70
CA LYS A 138 30.34 4.11 -5.17
C LYS A 138 29.79 3.20 -6.26
N GLY A 139 30.60 2.82 -7.25
CA GLY A 139 30.18 1.91 -8.31
C GLY A 139 29.73 0.55 -7.78
N ASN A 140 30.48 0.00 -6.81
CA ASN A 140 30.10 -1.23 -6.13
C ASN A 140 28.79 -1.09 -5.33
N TYR A 141 28.58 0.06 -4.68
CA TYR A 141 27.34 0.38 -3.97
C TYR A 141 26.15 0.43 -4.93
N ASP A 142 26.26 1.23 -6.00
CA ASP A 142 25.21 1.39 -7.00
C ASP A 142 24.83 0.05 -7.65
N TYR A 143 25.81 -0.80 -7.94
CA TYR A 143 25.58 -2.13 -8.50
C TYR A 143 24.77 -3.02 -7.54
N LYS A 144 25.17 -3.08 -6.26
CA LYS A 144 24.45 -3.86 -5.25
C LYS A 144 23.04 -3.32 -5.01
N LEU A 145 22.91 -2.00 -4.92
CA LEU A 145 21.64 -1.32 -4.73
C LEU A 145 20.69 -1.58 -5.91
N GLY A 146 21.17 -1.44 -7.14
CA GLY A 146 20.40 -1.72 -8.35
C GLY A 146 19.86 -3.17 -8.37
N ASN A 147 20.71 -4.15 -8.04
CA ASN A 147 20.28 -5.54 -7.93
C ASN A 147 19.17 -5.73 -6.89
N LEU A 148 19.24 -5.07 -5.73
CA LEU A 148 18.20 -5.15 -4.69
C LEU A 148 16.89 -4.50 -5.14
N LEU A 149 16.97 -3.31 -5.76
CA LEU A 149 15.81 -2.60 -6.31
C LEU A 149 15.09 -3.47 -7.35
N ASP A 150 15.83 -4.09 -8.27
CA ASP A 150 15.27 -4.95 -9.31
C ASP A 150 14.73 -6.29 -8.77
N TYR A 151 15.44 -6.89 -7.82
CA TYR A 151 15.03 -8.15 -7.21
C TYR A 151 13.69 -8.01 -6.51
N TYR A 152 13.58 -7.03 -5.60
CA TYR A 152 12.37 -6.78 -4.80
C TYR A 152 11.32 -5.93 -5.53
N GLY A 153 11.66 -5.36 -6.69
CA GLY A 153 10.79 -4.45 -7.43
C GLY A 153 10.52 -3.13 -6.70
N ILE A 154 11.47 -2.70 -5.86
CA ILE A 154 11.47 -1.44 -5.11
C ILE A 154 11.98 -0.33 -6.03
N LYS A 155 11.49 0.91 -5.87
CA LYS A 155 11.80 1.99 -6.81
C LYS A 155 12.95 2.89 -6.35
N THR A 156 13.17 3.01 -5.04
CA THR A 156 14.09 3.99 -4.48
C THR A 156 14.96 3.42 -3.37
N GLU A 157 16.17 3.95 -3.24
CA GLU A 157 17.10 3.64 -2.14
C GLU A 157 16.50 3.94 -0.77
N ALA A 158 15.77 5.06 -0.65
CA ALA A 158 15.13 5.48 0.59
C ALA A 158 14.14 4.43 1.12
N GLU A 159 13.42 3.74 0.24
CA GLU A 159 12.51 2.64 0.64
C GLU A 159 13.29 1.46 1.25
N ILE A 160 14.48 1.15 0.72
CA ILE A 160 15.34 0.09 1.26
C ILE A 160 15.90 0.50 2.62
N ILE A 161 16.47 1.71 2.74
CA ILE A 161 17.11 2.18 3.96
C ILE A 161 16.10 2.39 5.10
N SER A 162 14.94 2.99 4.78
CA SER A 162 13.89 3.25 5.78
C SER A 162 13.09 1.99 6.15
N GLY A 163 13.15 0.93 5.34
CA GLY A 163 12.29 -0.25 5.45
C GLY A 163 10.82 0.02 5.12
N ASN A 164 10.45 1.24 4.71
CA ASN A 164 9.08 1.62 4.39
C ASN A 164 8.82 1.46 2.88
N ILE A 165 8.42 0.26 2.48
CA ILE A 165 8.23 -0.11 1.07
C ILE A 165 6.80 0.25 0.63
N LEU A 166 6.67 1.19 -0.31
CA LEU A 166 5.35 1.73 -0.71
C LEU A 166 4.59 0.78 -1.66
N ARG A 167 5.30 0.07 -2.54
CA ARG A 167 4.68 -0.82 -3.55
C ARG A 167 5.60 -1.96 -3.96
N MET A 168 5.31 -3.18 -3.51
CA MET A 168 5.99 -4.38 -3.99
C MET A 168 5.32 -4.90 -5.27
N LYS A 169 6.08 -5.01 -6.37
CA LYS A 169 5.54 -5.50 -7.66
C LYS A 169 5.57 -7.03 -7.81
N LYS A 170 6.34 -7.75 -6.98
CA LYS A 170 6.42 -9.21 -7.02
C LYS A 170 5.78 -9.81 -5.75
N PRO A 171 4.95 -10.86 -5.86
CA PRO A 171 4.46 -11.57 -4.69
C PRO A 171 5.64 -12.23 -3.99
N PHE A 172 5.84 -11.90 -2.70
CA PHE A 172 6.79 -12.56 -1.81
C PHE A 172 6.48 -14.06 -1.75
N SER A 173 7.22 -14.88 -2.50
CA SER A 173 7.17 -16.33 -2.38
C SER A 173 8.17 -16.75 -1.32
N LYS A 174 7.70 -16.96 -0.08
CA LYS A 174 8.50 -17.39 1.09
C LYS A 174 9.44 -18.59 0.85
N ARG A 175 9.28 -19.32 -0.25
CA ARG A 175 10.06 -20.52 -0.58
C ARG A 175 11.42 -20.26 -1.24
N GLN A 176 11.62 -19.16 -1.95
CA GLN A 176 12.89 -18.91 -2.67
C GLN A 176 13.93 -18.17 -1.82
N ASP A 177 13.50 -17.33 -0.87
CA ASP A 177 14.43 -16.45 -0.13
C ASP A 177 15.14 -17.11 1.05
N LEU A 178 14.63 -18.23 1.57
CA LEU A 178 15.34 -19.01 2.61
C LEU A 178 16.61 -19.69 2.05
N GLU A 179 16.66 -19.96 0.75
CA GLU A 179 17.84 -20.56 0.10
C GLU A 179 18.91 -19.50 -0.24
N ALA A 180 18.49 -18.28 -0.59
CA ALA A 180 19.42 -17.18 -0.87
C ALA A 180 20.10 -16.62 0.39
N ILE A 181 19.41 -16.62 1.53
CA ILE A 181 19.97 -16.16 2.81
C ILE A 181 20.92 -17.21 3.43
N ASN A 182 20.73 -18.50 3.12
CA ASN A 182 21.59 -19.59 3.63
C ASN A 182 22.82 -19.89 2.75
N MET A 183 22.96 -19.24 1.59
CA MET A 183 24.10 -19.40 0.68
C MET A 183 25.04 -18.18 0.62
N ALA A 184 24.88 -17.22 1.55
CA ALA A 184 25.81 -16.11 1.77
C ALA A 184 26.70 -16.36 2.99
#